data_AF-A0A174MLJ4-F1
#
_entry.id   AF-A0A174MLJ4-F1
#
_cell.length_a   1.000
_cell.length_b   1.000
_cell.length_c   1.000
_cell.angle_alpha   90.00
_cell.angle_beta   90.00
_cell.angle_gamma   90.00
#
_symmetry.space_group_name_H-M   'P 1'
#
loop_
_entity.id
_entity.type
_entity.pdbx_description
1 polymer ?
#
loop_
_entity_poly.entity_id
_entity_poly.type
_entity_poly.pdbx_seq_one_letter_code
_entity_poly.pdbx_strand_id
1 'polypeptide(L)'
;MSQYSWFTVYTKTNPNVNINDDVSIPFAEINDVKLQEIQANIEHYYGEFITSLLCDIASVTSSSLRFANSEFWKYFISLLPPEKLYKTAHEVNLIKNNSLYKFLASNSFLKQKRFNNLLDDKFDSLLIEMGGLFPGGISILRSMQIVNEVRNCYNITPKLSESIQHLQKSQLYQFLDMPTSSLFLDLSINQLAYPMHYVSKLTKRLSYKAKDTIMYLDAMMFDECRYIYDWMPSIDQVVNSFQNLSWQYVFRFAVDGLVKQRLKYNNEYFYQGSVISKEIPQFKEQIINERIHIGG
;
A
#
# COMPACT_ATOMS: atom_id res chain seq x y z
N MET A 1 -11.69 10.53 -37.84
CA MET A 1 -12.65 9.81 -36.98
C MET A 1 -11.89 9.30 -35.76
N SER A 2 -11.86 10.08 -34.68
CA SER A 2 -11.18 9.71 -33.44
C SER A 2 -12.21 9.17 -32.44
N GLN A 3 -12.24 7.86 -32.27
CA GLN A 3 -12.82 7.23 -31.08
C GLN A 3 -11.69 7.00 -30.07
N TYR A 4 -11.34 8.04 -29.32
CA TYR A 4 -10.72 7.83 -28.02
C TYR A 4 -11.86 7.64 -27.04
N SER A 5 -12.20 6.38 -26.79
CA SER A 5 -13.03 6.01 -25.65
C SER A 5 -12.31 6.46 -24.38
N TRP A 6 -13.06 7.16 -23.54
CA TRP A 6 -12.67 7.52 -22.19
C TRP A 6 -12.67 6.25 -21.34
N PHE A 7 -11.66 5.41 -21.49
CA PHE A 7 -11.43 4.28 -20.59
C PHE A 7 -10.79 4.82 -19.32
N THR A 8 -11.61 5.04 -18.31
CA THR A 8 -11.12 5.43 -16.98
C THR A 8 -10.41 4.24 -16.37
N VAL A 9 -9.09 4.20 -16.50
CA VAL A 9 -8.23 3.28 -15.73
C VAL A 9 -8.35 3.71 -14.27
N TYR A 10 -9.23 3.07 -13.51
CA TYR A 10 -9.43 3.41 -12.10
C TYR A 10 -8.20 2.96 -11.30
N THR A 11 -7.40 3.95 -10.94
CA THR A 11 -6.31 3.82 -9.98
C THR A 11 -6.88 3.76 -8.57
N LYS A 12 -6.17 3.15 -7.62
CA LYS A 12 -6.34 3.35 -6.17
C LYS A 12 -6.01 4.81 -5.85
N THR A 13 -6.85 5.74 -6.29
CA THR A 13 -6.82 7.14 -5.86
C THR A 13 -7.19 7.13 -4.40
N ASN A 14 -6.38 7.75 -3.53
CA ASN A 14 -6.67 7.97 -2.11
C ASN A 14 -8.14 8.38 -1.93
N PRO A 15 -9.09 7.45 -1.67
CA PRO A 15 -10.46 7.87 -1.62
C PRO A 15 -10.58 8.61 -0.30
N ASN A 16 -10.98 9.87 -0.36
CA ASN A 16 -11.18 10.70 0.83
C ASN A 16 -12.50 10.30 1.50
N VAL A 17 -12.64 9.00 1.79
CA VAL A 17 -13.77 8.45 2.53
C VAL A 17 -13.72 9.07 3.92
N ASN A 18 -14.68 9.94 4.21
CA ASN A 18 -14.87 10.46 5.55
C ASN A 18 -16.01 9.68 6.19
N ILE A 19 -15.71 9.02 7.28
CA ILE A 19 -16.73 8.42 8.13
C ILE A 19 -17.28 9.56 9.00
N ASN A 20 -18.60 9.64 9.14
CA ASN A 20 -19.21 10.47 10.17
C ASN A 20 -19.58 9.61 11.38
N ASP A 21 -19.62 10.20 12.57
CA ASP A 21 -20.05 9.50 13.78
C ASP A 21 -21.54 9.06 13.70
N ASP A 22 -22.34 9.73 12.88
CA ASP A 22 -23.78 9.48 12.66
C ASP A 22 -24.10 8.43 11.57
N VAL A 23 -23.27 7.39 11.43
CA VAL A 23 -23.53 6.20 10.56
C VAL A 23 -23.53 6.45 9.05
N SER A 24 -23.76 7.68 8.61
CA SER A 24 -23.58 8.04 7.21
C SER A 24 -22.09 7.95 6.86
N ILE A 25 -21.79 7.16 5.84
CA ILE A 25 -20.48 7.18 5.17
C ILE A 25 -20.68 8.03 3.92
N PRO A 26 -20.65 9.37 4.01
CA PRO A 26 -20.65 10.18 2.81
C PRO A 26 -19.31 9.96 2.11
N PHE A 27 -19.35 9.18 1.04
CA PHE A 27 -18.29 9.17 0.07
C PHE A 27 -18.45 10.46 -0.74
N ALA A 28 -17.61 11.47 -0.48
CA ALA A 28 -17.61 12.70 -1.27
C ALA A 28 -17.45 12.41 -2.79
N GLU A 29 -16.84 11.28 -3.11
CA GLU A 29 -16.56 10.81 -4.48
C GLU A 29 -17.64 9.84 -5.02
N ILE A 30 -18.47 9.25 -4.16
CA ILE A 30 -19.55 8.33 -4.58
C ILE A 30 -20.89 9.01 -4.32
N ASN A 31 -21.32 9.81 -5.30
CA ASN A 31 -22.67 10.32 -5.38
C ASN A 31 -23.62 9.27 -5.99
N ASP A 32 -24.93 9.56 -6.04
CA ASP A 32 -25.93 8.66 -6.60
C ASP A 32 -25.61 8.22 -8.04
N VAL A 33 -25.03 9.12 -8.84
CA VAL A 33 -24.60 8.83 -10.23
C VAL A 33 -23.50 7.76 -10.24
N LYS A 34 -22.48 7.92 -9.39
CA LYS A 34 -21.39 6.95 -9.27
C LYS A 34 -21.88 5.62 -8.71
N LEU A 35 -22.83 5.65 -7.77
CA LEU A 35 -23.45 4.45 -7.23
C LEU A 35 -24.20 3.67 -8.31
N GLN A 36 -24.97 4.37 -9.15
CA GLN A 36 -25.66 3.78 -10.30
C GLN A 36 -24.67 3.20 -11.31
N GLU A 37 -23.56 3.90 -11.60
CA GLU A 37 -22.49 3.40 -12.46
C GLU A 37 -21.87 2.10 -11.92
N ILE A 38 -21.61 2.05 -10.61
CA ILE A 38 -21.06 0.86 -9.93
C ILE A 38 -22.06 -0.30 -10.01
N GLN A 39 -23.33 -0.05 -9.73
CA GLN A 39 -24.38 -1.07 -9.80
C GLN A 39 -24.55 -1.62 -11.22
N ALA A 40 -24.52 -0.74 -12.23
CA ALA A 40 -24.63 -1.13 -13.64
C ALA A 40 -23.42 -1.95 -14.13
N ASN A 41 -22.24 -1.78 -13.50
CA ASN A 41 -20.98 -2.42 -13.91
C ASN A 41 -20.35 -3.25 -12.78
N ILE A 42 -21.17 -3.88 -11.93
CA ILE A 42 -20.71 -4.53 -10.70
C ILE A 42 -19.64 -5.61 -10.94
N GLU A 43 -19.76 -6.34 -12.05
CA GLU A 43 -18.80 -7.38 -12.44
C GLU A 43 -17.41 -6.79 -12.71
N HIS A 44 -17.35 -5.65 -13.40
CA HIS A 44 -16.10 -4.95 -13.65
C HIS A 44 -15.46 -4.50 -12.33
N TYR A 45 -16.22 -3.80 -11.48
CA TYR A 45 -15.70 -3.27 -10.22
C TYR A 45 -15.28 -4.35 -9.24
N TYR A 46 -16.02 -5.46 -9.19
CA TYR A 46 -15.66 -6.62 -8.39
C TYR A 46 -14.37 -7.28 -8.89
N GLY A 47 -14.20 -7.39 -10.21
CA GLY A 47 -12.96 -7.87 -10.83
C GLY A 47 -11.75 -6.98 -10.54
N GLU A 48 -11.91 -5.66 -10.52
CA GLU A 48 -10.83 -4.72 -10.14
C GLU A 48 -10.53 -4.80 -8.64
N PHE A 49 -11.55 -4.96 -7.80
CA PHE A 49 -11.38 -5.17 -6.36
C PHE A 49 -10.54 -6.42 -6.07
N ILE A 50 -10.80 -7.54 -6.75
CA ILE A 50 -10.00 -8.77 -6.63
C ILE A 50 -8.53 -8.49 -6.99
N THR A 51 -8.27 -7.85 -8.13
CA THR A 51 -6.90 -7.52 -8.56
C THR A 51 -6.17 -6.64 -7.53
N SER A 52 -6.85 -5.59 -7.03
CA SER A 52 -6.28 -4.70 -6.02
C SER A 52 -5.98 -5.44 -4.71
N LEU A 53 -6.87 -6.34 -4.29
CA LEU A 53 -6.70 -7.14 -3.09
C LEU A 53 -5.48 -8.07 -3.20
N LEU A 54 -5.29 -8.74 -4.35
CA LEU A 54 -4.11 -9.58 -4.61
C LEU A 54 -2.81 -8.76 -4.52
N CYS A 55 -2.81 -7.55 -5.08
CA CYS A 55 -1.68 -6.63 -5.01
C CYS A 55 -1.38 -6.23 -3.55
N ASP A 56 -2.41 -5.89 -2.78
CA ASP A 56 -2.30 -5.49 -1.38
C ASP A 56 -1.82 -6.65 -0.50
N ILE A 57 -2.30 -7.88 -0.72
CA ILE A 57 -1.85 -9.07 0.03
C ILE A 57 -0.35 -9.29 -0.16
N ALA A 58 0.11 -9.31 -1.42
CA ALA A 58 1.49 -9.62 -1.75
C ALA A 58 2.46 -8.49 -1.36
N SER A 59 2.09 -7.22 -1.58
CA SER A 59 3.02 -6.10 -1.41
C SER A 59 2.95 -5.41 -0.03
N VAL A 60 1.86 -5.59 0.72
CA VAL A 60 1.60 -4.85 1.97
C VAL A 60 1.25 -5.77 3.13
N THR A 61 0.25 -6.64 2.97
CA THR A 61 -0.28 -7.44 4.08
C THR A 61 0.75 -8.44 4.57
N SER A 62 1.31 -9.23 3.66
CA SER A 62 2.30 -10.25 4.00
C SER A 62 3.59 -9.64 4.59
N SER A 63 4.07 -8.52 4.03
CA SER A 63 5.25 -7.81 4.55
C SER A 63 4.99 -7.19 5.92
N SER A 64 3.84 -6.53 6.12
CA SER A 64 3.48 -5.95 7.42
C SER A 64 3.34 -7.00 8.51
N LEU A 65 2.67 -8.12 8.20
CA LEU A 65 2.55 -9.26 9.11
C LEU A 65 3.92 -9.83 9.47
N ARG A 66 4.80 -10.03 8.47
CA ARG A 66 6.15 -10.53 8.69
C ARG A 66 6.93 -9.57 9.58
N PHE A 67 6.96 -8.27 9.27
CA PHE A 67 7.66 -7.26 10.06
C PHE A 67 7.21 -7.23 11.52
N ALA A 68 5.89 -7.17 11.74
CA ALA A 68 5.33 -7.07 13.08
C ALA A 68 5.59 -8.34 13.91
N ASN A 69 5.56 -9.53 13.30
CA ASN A 69 5.71 -10.81 13.99
C ASN A 69 7.16 -11.36 14.04
N SER A 70 8.16 -10.67 13.48
CA SER A 70 9.55 -11.16 13.35
C SER A 70 10.56 -10.54 14.32
N GLU A 71 10.10 -9.80 15.34
CA GLU A 71 10.93 -9.01 16.26
C GLU A 71 11.76 -7.90 15.58
N PHE A 72 11.74 -7.79 14.24
CA PHE A 72 12.45 -6.76 13.48
C PHE A 72 12.03 -5.33 13.85
N TRP A 73 10.81 -5.15 14.33
CA TRP A 73 10.33 -3.88 14.86
C TRP A 73 11.23 -3.29 15.96
N LYS A 74 11.97 -4.12 16.72
CA LYS A 74 12.90 -3.68 17.78
C LYS A 74 14.05 -2.82 17.28
N TYR A 75 14.43 -2.95 16.00
CA TYR A 75 15.43 -2.09 15.40
C TYR A 75 14.91 -0.65 15.19
N PHE A 76 13.59 -0.49 15.15
CA PHE A 76 12.95 0.78 14.80
C PHE A 76 12.35 1.48 16.01
N ILE A 77 11.63 0.76 16.86
CA ILE A 77 10.91 1.31 18.02
C ILE A 77 11.34 0.64 19.31
N SER A 78 11.36 1.41 20.39
CA SER A 78 11.84 0.92 21.69
C SER A 78 10.85 -0.02 22.38
N LEU A 79 9.55 0.16 22.09
CA LEU A 79 8.46 -0.63 22.64
C LEU A 79 7.35 -0.74 21.60
N LEU A 80 6.74 -1.93 21.51
CA LEU A 80 5.51 -2.08 20.74
C LEU A 80 4.41 -1.18 21.33
N PRO A 81 3.74 -0.36 20.52
CA PRO A 81 2.64 0.46 21.01
C PRO A 81 1.52 -0.43 21.59
N PRO A 82 0.53 0.14 22.31
CA PRO A 82 -0.72 -0.57 22.55
C PRO A 82 -1.55 -0.66 21.26
N GLU A 83 -2.47 -1.61 21.18
CA GLU A 83 -3.45 -1.66 20.09
C GLU A 83 -4.31 -0.39 20.08
N LYS A 84 -4.36 0.28 18.93
CA LYS A 84 -5.17 1.48 18.77
C LYS A 84 -6.60 1.06 18.42
N LEU A 85 -7.52 1.28 19.36
CA LEU A 85 -8.96 1.19 19.12
C LEU A 85 -9.47 2.56 18.71
N TYR A 86 -10.08 2.65 17.53
CA TYR A 86 -10.66 3.90 17.02
C TYR A 86 -11.99 4.18 17.71
N LYS A 87 -12.09 5.27 18.46
CA LYS A 87 -13.30 5.62 19.22
C LYS A 87 -14.25 6.53 18.46
N THR A 88 -13.68 7.35 17.58
CA THR A 88 -14.39 8.36 16.78
C THR A 88 -14.07 8.19 15.31
N ALA A 89 -15.00 8.58 14.46
CA ALA A 89 -14.81 8.58 13.02
C ALA A 89 -13.68 9.53 12.59
N HIS A 90 -13.50 10.63 13.33
CA HIS A 90 -12.40 11.56 13.13
C HIS A 90 -11.03 10.88 13.20
N GLU A 91 -10.80 9.99 14.18
CA GLU A 91 -9.54 9.27 14.32
C GLU A 91 -9.21 8.37 13.13
N VAL A 92 -10.23 7.78 12.49
CA VAL A 92 -10.08 6.96 11.27
C VAL A 92 -9.81 7.88 10.07
N ASN A 93 -10.48 9.03 10.00
CA ASN A 93 -10.31 9.98 8.90
C ASN A 93 -8.93 10.67 8.91
N LEU A 94 -8.24 10.72 10.06
CA LEU A 94 -6.85 11.17 10.16
C LEU A 94 -5.86 10.24 9.44
N ILE A 95 -6.25 8.99 9.15
CA ILE A 95 -5.45 8.08 8.32
C ILE A 95 -5.50 8.61 6.89
N LYS A 96 -4.41 9.26 6.49
CA LYS A 96 -4.18 9.70 5.12
C LYS A 96 -3.19 8.77 4.47
N ASN A 97 -3.24 8.68 3.14
CA ASN A 97 -2.14 8.10 2.38
C ASN A 97 -1.84 6.63 2.76
N ASN A 98 -2.87 5.86 3.12
CA ASN A 98 -2.81 4.43 3.41
C ASN A 98 -4.23 3.85 3.26
N SER A 99 -4.63 3.49 2.05
CA SER A 99 -6.04 3.15 1.77
C SER A 99 -6.45 1.80 2.33
N LEU A 100 -5.57 0.79 2.31
CA LEU A 100 -5.81 -0.52 2.91
C LEU A 100 -5.87 -0.38 4.43
N TYR A 101 -4.90 0.31 5.04
CA TYR A 101 -4.94 0.53 6.49
C TYR A 101 -6.19 1.28 6.92
N LYS A 102 -6.58 2.33 6.18
CA LYS A 102 -7.83 3.05 6.41
C LYS A 102 -9.04 2.13 6.26
N PHE A 103 -9.12 1.33 5.20
CA PHE A 103 -10.19 0.35 5.00
C PHE A 103 -10.32 -0.63 6.18
N LEU A 104 -9.20 -1.17 6.68
CA LEU A 104 -9.19 -2.06 7.83
C LEU A 104 -9.64 -1.35 9.12
N ALA A 105 -9.14 -0.14 9.35
CA ALA A 105 -9.51 0.69 10.52
C ALA A 105 -10.99 1.09 10.49
N SER A 106 -11.52 1.46 9.33
CA SER A 106 -12.92 1.79 9.08
C SER A 106 -13.84 0.63 9.45
N ASN A 107 -13.55 -0.57 8.96
CA ASN A 107 -14.38 -1.75 9.27
C ASN A 107 -14.29 -2.12 10.76
N SER A 108 -13.09 -2.04 11.36
CA SER A 108 -12.93 -2.26 12.81
C SER A 108 -13.76 -1.26 13.63
N PHE A 109 -13.76 0.02 13.26
CA PHE A 109 -14.57 1.06 13.90
C PHE A 109 -16.08 0.78 13.78
N LEU A 110 -16.56 0.46 12.58
CA LEU A 110 -17.97 0.18 12.33
C LEU A 110 -18.47 -1.05 13.11
N LYS A 111 -17.63 -2.09 13.20
CA LYS A 111 -17.89 -3.30 14.00
C LYS A 111 -18.02 -2.98 15.49
N GLN A 112 -17.12 -2.15 16.03
CA GLN A 112 -17.19 -1.72 17.44
C GLN A 112 -18.49 -0.98 17.77
N LYS A 113 -19.02 -0.20 16.82
CA LYS A 113 -20.28 0.54 16.97
C LYS A 113 -21.53 -0.30 16.64
N ARG A 114 -21.37 -1.57 16.25
CA ARG A 114 -22.45 -2.52 15.87
C ARG A 114 -23.36 -2.01 14.74
N PHE A 115 -22.81 -1.25 13.80
CA PHE A 115 -23.62 -0.67 12.73
C PHE A 115 -23.99 -1.66 11.60
N ASN A 116 -23.42 -2.88 11.55
CA ASN A 116 -23.79 -3.86 10.53
C ASN A 116 -23.44 -5.32 10.89
N ASN A 117 -24.36 -6.03 11.56
CA ASN A 117 -24.19 -7.45 11.89
C ASN A 117 -24.01 -8.38 10.65
N LEU A 118 -24.43 -7.95 9.45
CA LEU A 118 -24.38 -8.75 8.21
C LEU A 118 -23.05 -8.70 7.46
N LEU A 119 -22.21 -7.69 7.72
CA LEU A 119 -20.91 -7.51 7.07
C LEU A 119 -19.74 -8.00 7.94
N ASP A 120 -19.97 -8.17 9.24
CA ASP A 120 -18.95 -8.55 10.21
C ASP A 120 -18.35 -9.93 9.89
N ASP A 121 -19.18 -10.95 9.63
CA ASP A 121 -18.71 -12.33 9.36
C ASP A 121 -17.92 -12.43 8.05
N LYS A 122 -18.35 -11.70 7.01
CA LYS A 122 -17.68 -11.70 5.70
C LYS A 122 -16.35 -10.95 5.76
N PHE A 123 -16.31 -9.83 6.47
CA PHE A 123 -15.08 -9.07 6.66
C PHE A 123 -14.07 -9.87 7.49
N ASP A 124 -14.50 -10.51 8.57
CA ASP A 124 -13.64 -11.39 9.36
C ASP A 124 -13.09 -12.55 8.52
N SER A 125 -13.94 -13.18 7.70
CA SER A 125 -13.53 -14.24 6.76
C SER A 125 -12.47 -13.73 5.77
N LEU A 126 -12.70 -12.55 5.19
CA LEU A 126 -11.74 -11.89 4.31
C LEU A 126 -10.40 -11.62 5.02
N LEU A 127 -10.42 -11.14 6.28
CA LEU A 127 -9.19 -10.91 7.04
C LEU A 127 -8.41 -12.20 7.29
N ILE A 128 -9.10 -13.30 7.59
CA ILE A 128 -8.49 -14.61 7.75
C ILE A 128 -7.84 -15.05 6.43
N GLU A 129 -8.54 -14.92 5.31
CA GLU A 129 -8.01 -15.25 3.98
C GLU A 129 -6.81 -14.39 3.58
N MET A 130 -6.88 -13.07 3.84
CA MET A 130 -5.78 -12.14 3.58
C MET A 130 -4.55 -12.42 4.45
N GLY A 131 -4.77 -12.87 5.69
CA GLY A 131 -3.70 -13.19 6.63
C GLY A 131 -3.02 -14.52 6.32
N GLY A 132 -3.76 -15.45 5.69
CA GLY A 132 -3.29 -16.78 5.37
C GLY A 132 -2.93 -17.59 6.62
N LEU A 133 -2.05 -18.59 6.45
CA LEU A 133 -1.60 -19.48 7.52
C LEU A 133 -0.52 -18.85 8.41
N PHE A 134 -0.54 -17.52 8.64
CA PHE A 134 0.46 -16.86 9.47
C PHE A 134 0.24 -17.25 10.94
N PRO A 135 1.19 -17.93 11.61
CA PRO A 135 1.00 -18.40 12.98
C PRO A 135 1.25 -17.31 14.04
N GLY A 136 1.29 -16.04 13.63
CA GLY A 136 1.67 -14.90 14.46
C GLY A 136 0.53 -14.42 15.37
N GLY A 137 0.88 -13.91 16.56
CA GLY A 137 -0.10 -13.34 17.49
C GLY A 137 -0.61 -11.95 17.10
N ILE A 138 0.08 -11.25 16.18
CA ILE A 138 -0.29 -9.90 15.75
C ILE A 138 -1.15 -9.95 14.48
N SER A 139 -2.35 -9.39 14.56
CA SER A 139 -3.33 -9.31 13.46
C SER A 139 -2.91 -8.35 12.34
N ILE A 140 -3.58 -8.42 11.18
CA ILE A 140 -3.29 -7.54 10.03
C ILE A 140 -3.43 -6.06 10.39
N LEU A 141 -4.57 -5.65 10.94
CA LEU A 141 -4.80 -4.25 11.32
C LEU A 141 -3.71 -3.76 12.29
N ARG A 142 -3.37 -4.61 13.27
CA ARG A 142 -2.34 -4.30 14.26
C ARG A 142 -0.95 -4.17 13.63
N SER A 143 -0.60 -5.03 12.68
CA SER A 143 0.65 -4.93 11.94
C SER A 143 0.78 -3.62 11.16
N MET A 144 -0.32 -3.18 10.52
CA MET A 144 -0.36 -1.90 9.79
C MET A 144 -0.24 -0.70 10.74
N GLN A 145 -0.83 -0.77 11.95
CA GLN A 145 -0.66 0.26 12.99
C GLN A 145 0.81 0.41 13.37
N ILE A 146 1.51 -0.70 13.64
CA ILE A 146 2.93 -0.70 14.01
C ILE A 146 3.77 -0.09 12.88
N VAL A 147 3.57 -0.53 11.65
CA VAL A 147 4.30 -0.01 10.48
C VAL A 147 4.04 1.49 10.28
N ASN A 148 2.79 1.94 10.42
CA ASN A 148 2.44 3.35 10.30
C ASN A 148 3.05 4.20 11.44
N GLU A 149 3.14 3.68 12.67
CA GLU A 149 3.81 4.38 13.77
C GLU A 149 5.31 4.54 13.52
N VAL A 150 5.97 3.48 13.07
CA VAL A 150 7.39 3.52 12.69
C VAL A 150 7.60 4.59 11.63
N ARG A 151 6.81 4.59 10.54
CA ARG A 151 6.94 5.56 9.44
C ARG A 151 6.80 7.01 9.91
N ASN A 152 5.86 7.28 10.80
CA ASN A 152 5.61 8.62 11.33
C ASN A 152 6.60 9.01 12.45
N CYS A 153 7.66 8.21 12.65
CA CYS A 153 8.72 8.45 13.63
C CYS A 153 8.22 8.51 15.08
N TYR A 154 7.12 7.84 15.41
CA TYR A 154 6.62 7.76 16.78
C TYR A 154 7.41 6.71 17.57
N ASN A 155 7.92 7.08 18.74
CA ASN A 155 8.62 6.19 19.68
C ASN A 155 9.83 5.43 19.08
N ILE A 156 10.51 6.04 18.12
CA ILE A 156 11.70 5.45 17.48
C ILE A 156 12.86 5.31 18.46
N THR A 157 13.75 4.35 18.22
CA THR A 157 14.95 4.17 19.03
C THR A 157 15.87 5.40 18.94
N PRO A 158 16.64 5.73 20.01
CA PRO A 158 17.55 6.87 19.98
C PRO A 158 18.57 6.80 18.83
N LYS A 159 19.07 5.60 18.54
CA LYS A 159 20.01 5.34 17.45
C LYS A 159 19.41 5.65 16.08
N LEU A 160 18.16 5.24 15.85
CA LEU A 160 17.45 5.56 14.61
C LEU A 160 17.16 7.05 14.50
N SER A 161 16.78 7.71 15.62
CA SER A 161 16.55 9.15 15.62
C SER A 161 17.80 9.96 15.26
N GLU A 162 18.97 9.53 15.75
CA GLU A 162 20.25 10.16 15.43
C GLU A 162 20.57 9.97 13.94
N SER A 163 20.39 8.74 13.43
CA SER A 163 20.61 8.42 12.01
C SER A 163 19.72 9.26 11.08
N ILE A 164 18.42 9.40 11.41
CA ILE A 164 17.48 10.23 10.64
C ILE A 164 17.90 11.71 10.69
N GLN A 165 18.26 12.23 11.87
CA GLN A 165 18.73 13.61 12.00
C GLN A 165 20.01 13.86 11.20
N HIS A 166 20.94 12.91 11.15
CA HIS A 166 22.14 13.03 10.32
C HIS A 166 21.82 13.04 8.83
N LEU A 167 20.92 12.18 8.36
CA LEU A 167 20.46 12.18 6.97
C LEU A 167 19.78 13.51 6.59
N GLN A 168 19.08 14.15 7.52
CA GLN A 168 18.41 15.45 7.29
C GLN A 168 19.34 16.66 7.39
N LYS A 169 20.35 16.64 8.30
CA LYS A 169 21.27 17.78 8.55
C LYS A 169 22.43 17.85 7.58
N SER A 170 22.93 16.70 7.15
CA SER A 170 24.05 16.67 6.21
C SER A 170 23.60 17.31 4.90
N GLN A 171 24.43 18.17 4.30
CA GLN A 171 24.24 18.69 2.94
C GLN A 171 24.40 17.60 1.88
N LEU A 172 23.86 16.42 2.17
CA LEU A 172 23.57 15.39 1.21
C LEU A 172 22.41 15.92 0.36
N TYR A 173 22.72 16.84 -0.55
CA TYR A 173 21.82 17.29 -1.62
C TYR A 173 21.62 16.10 -2.57
N GLN A 174 20.84 15.15 -2.10
CA GLN A 174 20.93 13.74 -2.42
C GLN A 174 20.21 13.41 -3.73
N PHE A 175 19.19 14.19 -4.13
CA PHE A 175 18.37 13.94 -5.33
C PHE A 175 17.74 15.20 -5.93
N LEU A 176 18.41 16.35 -5.84
CA LEU A 176 17.79 17.67 -6.04
C LEU A 176 16.63 17.98 -5.04
N ASP A 177 16.27 17.02 -4.19
CA ASP A 177 15.25 17.09 -3.14
C ASP A 177 15.69 16.27 -1.90
N MET A 178 15.18 16.63 -0.71
CA MET A 178 15.51 15.97 0.56
C MET A 178 14.63 14.71 0.72
N PRO A 179 15.18 13.48 0.73
CA PRO A 179 14.37 12.30 1.01
C PRO A 179 13.68 12.44 2.36
N THR A 180 12.37 12.16 2.40
CA THR A 180 11.64 12.12 3.67
C THR A 180 12.06 10.92 4.49
N SER A 181 12.04 11.09 5.82
CA SER A 181 12.34 10.00 6.76
C SER A 181 11.40 8.81 6.54
N SER A 182 10.15 9.05 6.14
CA SER A 182 9.18 8.02 5.80
C SER A 182 9.66 7.11 4.66
N LEU A 183 10.24 7.66 3.59
CA LEU A 183 10.74 6.86 2.47
C LEU A 183 11.91 5.96 2.90
N PHE A 184 12.84 6.50 3.70
CA PHE A 184 13.94 5.71 4.24
C PHE A 184 13.45 4.57 5.14
N LEU A 185 12.48 4.85 6.00
CA LEU A 185 11.90 3.86 6.90
C LEU A 185 11.10 2.80 6.13
N ASP A 186 10.34 3.19 5.11
CA ASP A 186 9.63 2.24 4.25
C ASP A 186 10.60 1.28 3.55
N LEU A 187 11.74 1.77 3.04
CA LEU A 187 12.76 0.93 2.43
C LEU A 187 13.43 0.00 3.46
N SER A 188 13.73 0.53 4.65
CA SER A 188 14.31 -0.21 5.78
C SER A 188 13.41 -1.34 6.28
N ILE A 189 12.12 -1.06 6.47
CA ILE A 189 11.13 -2.09 6.84
C ILE A 189 11.07 -3.14 5.74
N ASN A 190 10.98 -2.72 4.48
CA ASN A 190 10.82 -3.64 3.36
C ASN A 190 12.06 -4.51 3.07
N GLN A 191 13.27 -4.05 3.40
CA GLN A 191 14.47 -4.87 3.35
C GLN A 191 14.36 -6.09 4.29
N LEU A 192 13.75 -5.92 5.47
CA LEU A 192 13.58 -6.99 6.45
C LEU A 192 12.29 -7.79 6.24
N ALA A 193 11.27 -7.14 5.70
CA ALA A 193 9.93 -7.69 5.54
C ALA A 193 9.72 -8.43 4.21
N TYR A 194 10.65 -8.34 3.25
CA TYR A 194 10.61 -8.93 1.90
C TYR A 194 9.21 -8.87 1.23
N PRO A 195 8.71 -7.67 0.88
CA PRO A 195 7.46 -7.53 0.14
C PRO A 195 7.58 -8.11 -1.27
N MET A 196 6.45 -8.58 -1.80
CA MET A 196 6.34 -9.04 -3.18
C MET A 196 5.71 -7.95 -4.06
N HIS A 197 6.52 -7.34 -4.94
CA HIS A 197 6.09 -6.28 -5.85
C HIS A 197 5.58 -6.87 -7.16
N TYR A 198 4.36 -6.51 -7.55
CA TYR A 198 3.78 -6.97 -8.81
C TYR A 198 4.37 -6.24 -10.01
N VAL A 199 4.56 -6.97 -11.11
CA VAL A 199 5.01 -6.41 -12.38
C VAL A 199 3.81 -6.13 -13.27
N SER A 200 3.29 -4.91 -13.16
CA SER A 200 2.03 -4.46 -13.77
C SER A 200 1.90 -4.82 -15.26
N LYS A 201 2.94 -4.59 -16.06
CA LYS A 201 2.95 -4.87 -17.51
C LYS A 201 2.76 -6.35 -17.87
N LEU A 202 3.26 -7.25 -17.05
CA LEU A 202 3.26 -8.69 -17.32
C LEU A 202 2.02 -9.39 -16.77
N THR A 203 1.23 -8.70 -15.97
CA THR A 203 -0.05 -9.20 -15.46
C THR A 203 -1.03 -9.48 -16.59
N LYS A 204 -1.59 -10.68 -16.62
CA LYS A 204 -2.68 -11.07 -17.54
C LYS A 204 -3.95 -11.31 -16.74
N ARG A 205 -5.06 -10.72 -17.20
CA ARG A 205 -6.36 -10.82 -16.54
C ARG A 205 -7.40 -11.32 -17.52
N LEU A 206 -8.11 -12.37 -17.14
CA LEU A 206 -9.18 -12.98 -17.92
C LEU A 206 -10.46 -13.01 -17.08
N SER A 207 -11.61 -12.95 -17.73
CA SER A 207 -12.89 -13.36 -17.14
C SER A 207 -13.66 -14.25 -18.10
N TYR A 208 -14.54 -15.08 -17.56
CA TYR A 208 -15.49 -15.86 -18.36
C TYR A 208 -16.78 -16.06 -17.57
N LYS A 209 -17.88 -16.35 -18.27
CA LYS A 209 -19.17 -16.66 -17.63
C LYS A 209 -19.33 -18.18 -17.45
N ALA A 210 -19.43 -18.61 -16.20
CA ALA A 210 -19.76 -19.99 -15.84
C ALA A 210 -21.21 -20.06 -15.36
N LYS A 211 -22.11 -20.60 -16.19
CA LYS A 211 -23.56 -20.57 -15.95
C LYS A 211 -24.05 -19.13 -15.75
N ASP A 212 -24.39 -18.74 -14.52
CA ASP A 212 -24.86 -17.39 -14.17
C ASP A 212 -23.82 -16.57 -13.40
N THR A 213 -22.61 -17.11 -13.18
CA THR A 213 -21.57 -16.46 -12.38
C THR A 213 -20.38 -16.06 -13.25
N ILE A 214 -19.92 -14.82 -13.11
CA ILE A 214 -18.66 -14.39 -13.72
C ILE A 214 -17.49 -14.90 -12.88
N MET A 215 -16.55 -15.55 -13.56
CA MET A 215 -15.32 -16.06 -12.99
C MET A 215 -14.16 -15.16 -13.42
N TYR A 216 -13.20 -14.96 -12.50
CA TYR A 216 -12.05 -14.09 -12.70
C TYR A 216 -10.76 -14.88 -12.58
N LEU A 217 -9.81 -14.64 -13.48
CA LEU A 217 -8.45 -15.18 -13.42
C LEU A 217 -7.43 -14.05 -13.56
N ASP A 218 -6.55 -13.93 -12.58
CA ASP A 218 -5.44 -12.98 -12.57
C ASP A 218 -4.12 -13.76 -12.49
N ALA A 219 -3.36 -13.73 -13.58
CA ALA A 219 -2.00 -14.25 -13.61
C ALA A 219 -1.02 -13.08 -13.41
N MET A 220 -0.48 -12.95 -12.20
CA MET A 220 0.39 -11.85 -11.80
C MET A 220 1.81 -12.37 -11.51
N MET A 221 2.82 -11.63 -11.97
CA MET A 221 4.21 -11.90 -11.61
C MET A 221 4.61 -11.00 -10.45
N PHE A 222 5.21 -11.59 -9.43
CA PHE A 222 5.74 -10.89 -8.28
C PHE A 222 7.26 -11.02 -8.21
N ASP A 223 7.92 -9.93 -7.82
CA ASP A 223 9.37 -9.86 -7.61
C ASP A 223 9.64 -9.25 -6.22
N GLU A 224 10.61 -9.80 -5.50
CA GLU A 224 11.06 -9.25 -4.21
C GLU A 224 11.91 -7.98 -4.39
N CYS A 225 12.28 -7.64 -5.64
CA CYS A 225 13.13 -6.51 -5.98
C CYS A 225 14.42 -6.47 -5.15
N ARG A 226 15.01 -7.64 -4.88
CA ARG A 226 16.20 -7.80 -4.03
C ARG A 226 17.35 -6.90 -4.43
N TYR A 227 17.50 -6.56 -5.71
CA TYR A 227 18.53 -5.62 -6.17
C TYR A 227 18.42 -4.22 -5.53
N ILE A 228 17.25 -3.77 -5.09
CA ILE A 228 17.09 -2.51 -4.32
C ILE A 228 17.46 -2.76 -2.85
N TYR A 229 16.92 -3.83 -2.26
CA TYR A 229 17.05 -4.08 -0.83
C TYR A 229 18.43 -4.61 -0.41
N ASP A 230 19.07 -5.44 -1.23
CA ASP A 230 20.42 -5.95 -1.02
C ASP A 230 21.46 -4.83 -1.22
N TRP A 231 21.14 -3.80 -2.03
CA TRP A 231 21.99 -2.62 -2.16
C TRP A 231 21.85 -1.68 -0.97
N MET A 232 20.68 -1.64 -0.32
CA MET A 232 20.47 -0.73 0.79
C MET A 232 21.35 -1.13 1.99
N PRO A 233 22.16 -0.21 2.53
CA PRO A 233 22.97 -0.49 3.71
C PRO A 233 22.06 -0.77 4.91
N SER A 234 22.59 -1.50 5.88
CA SER A 234 21.92 -1.61 7.18
C SER A 234 21.67 -0.23 7.79
N ILE A 235 20.65 -0.12 8.65
CA ILE A 235 20.27 1.14 9.33
C ILE A 235 21.50 1.79 10.00
N ASP A 236 22.40 0.98 10.54
CA ASP A 236 23.61 1.43 11.23
C ASP A 236 24.69 1.99 10.30
N GLN A 237 24.70 1.59 9.03
CA GLN A 237 25.70 1.97 8.02
C GLN A 237 25.16 2.96 7.00
N VAL A 238 23.89 3.36 7.12
CA VAL A 238 23.20 4.24 6.18
C VAL A 238 23.93 5.56 6.03
N VAL A 239 24.33 6.20 7.13
CA VAL A 239 24.92 7.55 7.12
C VAL A 239 26.23 7.58 6.32
N ASN A 240 27.04 6.52 6.41
CA ASN A 240 28.32 6.44 5.70
C ASN A 240 28.14 6.09 4.23
N SER A 241 27.26 5.14 3.92
CA SER A 241 27.06 4.65 2.55
C SER A 241 26.41 5.69 1.65
N PHE A 242 25.49 6.47 2.22
CA PHE A 242 24.84 7.58 1.55
C PHE A 242 25.71 8.84 1.43
N GLN A 243 27.03 8.79 1.66
CA GLN A 243 27.95 9.87 1.27
C GLN A 243 28.39 9.78 -0.19
N ASN A 244 28.30 8.60 -0.81
CA ASN A 244 28.68 8.41 -2.20
C ASN A 244 27.56 8.85 -3.17
N LEU A 245 27.80 9.94 -3.89
CA LEU A 245 26.84 10.54 -4.81
C LEU A 245 26.42 9.61 -5.97
N SER A 246 27.35 8.84 -6.54
CA SER A 246 27.03 7.93 -7.65
C SER A 246 26.09 6.82 -7.19
N TRP A 247 26.36 6.28 -6.01
CA TRP A 247 25.53 5.22 -5.42
C TRP A 247 24.12 5.72 -5.11
N GLN A 248 24.01 6.95 -4.57
CA GLN A 248 22.73 7.62 -4.36
C GLN A 248 21.91 7.69 -5.65
N TYR A 249 22.46 8.26 -6.74
CA TYR A 249 21.75 8.42 -8.02
C TYR A 249 21.13 7.11 -8.51
N VAL A 250 21.93 6.05 -8.58
CA VAL A 250 21.44 4.76 -9.07
C VAL A 250 20.36 4.20 -8.14
N PHE A 251 20.56 4.30 -6.83
CA PHE A 251 19.59 3.82 -5.85
C PHE A 251 18.22 4.47 -6.02
N ARG A 252 18.14 5.79 -6.19
CA ARG A 252 16.82 6.43 -6.38
C ARG A 252 16.21 6.21 -7.74
N PHE A 253 16.99 6.06 -8.80
CA PHE A 253 16.40 5.65 -10.07
C PHE A 253 15.78 4.26 -9.98
N ALA A 254 16.39 3.35 -9.19
CA ALA A 254 15.80 2.06 -8.91
C ALA A 254 14.49 2.18 -8.08
N VAL A 255 14.49 3.01 -7.03
CA VAL A 255 13.28 3.28 -6.22
C VAL A 255 12.18 3.97 -7.05
N ASP A 256 12.54 4.91 -7.92
CA ASP A 256 11.61 5.58 -8.84
C ASP A 256 10.91 4.57 -9.78
N GLY A 257 11.68 3.63 -10.34
CA GLY A 257 11.13 2.53 -11.13
C GLY A 257 10.17 1.66 -10.33
N LEU A 258 10.54 1.30 -9.09
CA LEU A 258 9.69 0.52 -8.18
C LEU A 258 8.37 1.25 -7.87
N VAL A 259 8.43 2.54 -7.54
CA VAL A 259 7.26 3.38 -7.27
C VAL A 259 6.35 3.42 -8.49
N LYS A 260 6.89 3.61 -9.69
CA LYS A 260 6.10 3.69 -10.93
C LYS A 260 5.44 2.38 -11.34
N GLN A 261 5.95 1.23 -10.91
CA GLN A 261 5.26 -0.06 -11.11
C GLN A 261 3.93 -0.12 -10.34
N ARG A 262 3.90 0.47 -9.14
CA ARG A 262 2.82 0.31 -8.17
C ARG A 262 1.94 1.56 -7.98
N LEU A 263 2.38 2.72 -8.45
CA LEU A 263 1.78 4.04 -8.19
C LEU A 263 0.26 4.08 -8.37
N LYS A 264 -0.26 3.36 -9.37
CA LYS A 264 -1.68 3.30 -9.69
C LYS A 264 -2.51 2.41 -8.76
N TYR A 265 -1.93 1.38 -8.16
CA TYR A 265 -2.69 0.33 -7.48
C TYR A 265 -2.32 0.21 -6.01
N ASN A 266 -1.24 0.85 -5.57
CA ASN A 266 -0.84 0.85 -4.18
C ASN A 266 -0.25 2.19 -3.76
N ASN A 267 -0.80 2.71 -2.68
CA ASN A 267 -0.42 3.96 -2.04
C ASN A 267 0.05 3.74 -0.59
N GLU A 268 0.34 2.53 -0.14
CA GLU A 268 0.68 2.30 1.26
C GLU A 268 2.12 2.70 1.61
N TYR A 269 3.05 2.78 0.65
CA TYR A 269 4.49 2.98 0.91
C TYR A 269 5.18 3.79 -0.20
N PHE A 270 6.37 4.31 0.10
CA PHE A 270 7.29 4.98 -0.81
C PHE A 270 6.82 6.34 -1.33
N TYR A 271 6.15 7.09 -0.45
CA TYR A 271 5.80 8.48 -0.72
C TYR A 271 7.03 9.30 -1.10
N GLN A 272 6.89 10.15 -2.12
CA GLN A 272 7.99 10.97 -2.67
C GLN A 272 9.21 10.14 -3.14
N GLY A 273 8.99 8.86 -3.47
CA GLY A 273 10.01 8.01 -4.05
C GLY A 273 10.24 8.26 -5.56
N SER A 274 9.29 8.89 -6.25
CA SER A 274 9.41 9.26 -7.67
C SER A 274 10.30 10.49 -7.83
N VAL A 275 11.30 10.41 -8.70
CA VAL A 275 12.27 11.48 -8.99
C VAL A 275 12.03 12.11 -10.35
N ILE A 276 11.59 11.33 -11.35
CA ILE A 276 11.24 11.84 -12.68
C ILE A 276 9.72 11.91 -12.84
N SER A 277 9.22 12.98 -13.47
CA SER A 277 7.80 13.11 -13.80
C SER A 277 7.29 11.91 -14.61
N LYS A 278 6.11 11.40 -14.23
CA LYS A 278 5.40 10.34 -14.94
C LYS A 278 4.94 10.73 -16.36
N GLU A 279 5.05 12.01 -16.71
CA GLU A 279 4.73 12.51 -18.05
C GLU A 279 5.80 12.13 -19.09
N ILE A 280 7.04 11.88 -18.63
CA ILE A 280 8.14 11.50 -19.52
C ILE A 280 7.96 10.05 -19.99
N PRO A 281 7.94 9.78 -21.33
CA PRO A 281 7.59 8.47 -21.88
C PRO A 281 8.31 7.25 -21.28
N GLN A 282 9.61 7.34 -21.03
CA GLN A 282 10.42 6.25 -20.46
C GLN A 282 10.15 6.03 -18.96
N PHE A 283 9.53 7.00 -18.31
CA PHE A 283 9.30 7.06 -16.86
C PHE A 283 7.80 7.07 -16.52
N LYS A 284 6.96 6.64 -17.46
CA LYS A 284 5.52 6.52 -17.23
C LYS A 284 5.23 5.50 -16.14
N GLU A 285 4.19 5.77 -15.38
CA GLU A 285 3.57 4.81 -14.48
C GLU A 285 3.10 3.58 -15.27
N GLN A 286 3.23 2.42 -14.65
CA GLN A 286 2.85 1.16 -15.27
C GLN A 286 1.40 0.82 -14.95
N ILE A 287 0.73 0.23 -15.93
CA ILE A 287 -0.69 -0.09 -15.86
C ILE A 287 -0.83 -1.60 -16.02
N ILE A 288 -1.64 -2.21 -15.18
CA ILE A 288 -2.07 -3.60 -15.32
C ILE A 288 -2.97 -3.71 -16.56
N ASN A 289 -2.70 -4.69 -17.42
CA ASN A 289 -3.47 -4.92 -18.64
C ASN A 289 -4.96 -5.09 -18.33
N GLU A 290 -5.84 -4.57 -19.18
CA GLU A 290 -7.29 -4.73 -19.03
C GLU A 290 -7.71 -6.20 -19.02
N ARG A 291 -8.81 -6.47 -18.32
CA ARG A 291 -9.37 -7.82 -18.21
C ARG A 291 -10.05 -8.20 -19.52
N ILE A 292 -9.60 -9.29 -20.12
CA ILE A 292 -10.15 -9.82 -21.37
C ILE A 292 -11.27 -10.81 -21.03
N HIS A 293 -12.47 -10.55 -21.53
CA HIS A 293 -13.57 -11.50 -21.42
C HIS A 293 -13.43 -12.60 -22.49
N ILE A 294 -13.42 -13.86 -22.06
CA ILE A 294 -13.30 -15.04 -22.91
C ILE A 294 -14.57 -15.87 -22.76
N GLY A 295 -15.25 -16.12 -23.88
CA GLY A 295 -16.44 -16.95 -23.94
C GLY A 295 -17.72 -16.20 -23.56
N GLY A 296 -18.69 -16.27 -24.46
CA GLY A 296 -20.06 -15.78 -24.32
C GLY A 296 -20.97 -16.70 -25.11
#